data_AF-A0A2T6D2V1-F1
#
_entry.id   AF-A0A2T6D2V1-F1
#
_cell.length_a   1.000
_cell.length_b   1.000
_cell.length_c   1.000
_cell.angle_alpha   90.00
_cell.angle_beta   90.00
_cell.angle_gamma   90.00
#
_symmetry.space_group_name_H-M   'P 1'
#
loop_
_entity.id
_entity.type
_entity.pdbx_description
1 polymer ?
#
loop_
_entity_poly.entity_id
_entity_poly.type
_entity_poly.pdbx_seq_one_letter_code
_entity_poly.pdbx_strand_id
1 'polypeptide(L)'
;MKRILHGVVFGGMSLVAGLEAAELTPSDGVASTSFGVSAALSGPVAIFGATGSAVPNGKAYLFRGLEPETGEATQAAVLTSSDGKSNDLFGAGGRISVAGTIAVIGATRGTVGTHTAQGAAYVFRDLDTLSGTVTEAAKLAASDGVDFGAFGSSAGLSGTMAVVGASSSAVGANSSQGSAYVFRNLDTATGTVTENAKLVASDGAASNFFGSSVGVSGSLAVVGAYGNAAGGNSQQGAAYLFRGLDTATGTVNEAAKLTASDGAAGDRLGTATSVSGARALVAAARAAVGANTRQGAVYLFTGLDTATGGVTETAKLTASDGVASMNFGDSVALSGTTGLVGSASAVIGTTTAQGAVYLYRNLDAASGAVTESVKMYASAGSTNLKFGSSVAIDGDQFVIGATGANSQTGAAYTGSVSSMTRLDTGNTQRTIEGISFITRDDWTIGGATSGNIVALSAGDAAQVVDGRSLYLGKSAGSNNNALALSGSLTAEEVNIGSVAGNTGNALVLNSGSLLTVDTIRLVTGNAILIEGDYTDLNSFLGYLGSAALNIWNGASWQTADSANVSSLLTASIEADYTRITAVPEPGSLALLGLGLAAVAVAWCRKAAAI
;
A
#
# COMPACT_ATOMS: atom_id res chain seq x y z
N MET A 1 22.63 -14.98 29.11
CA MET A 1 23.90 -14.56 28.46
C MET A 1 23.57 -14.09 27.06
N LYS A 2 23.69 -12.78 26.79
CA LYS A 2 23.53 -12.20 25.45
C LYS A 2 24.68 -12.69 24.57
N ARG A 3 24.41 -13.51 23.57
CA ARG A 3 25.31 -13.70 22.43
C ARG A 3 24.91 -12.68 21.37
N ILE A 4 25.72 -11.64 21.24
CA ILE A 4 25.74 -10.77 20.06
C ILE A 4 26.26 -11.64 18.92
N LEU A 5 25.44 -11.93 17.91
CA LEU A 5 25.98 -12.43 16.65
C LEU A 5 26.66 -11.25 15.96
N HIS A 6 27.99 -11.31 15.84
CA HIS A 6 28.74 -10.41 14.98
C HIS A 6 28.35 -10.69 13.52
N GLY A 7 28.11 -9.62 12.76
CA GLY A 7 27.78 -9.69 11.33
C GLY A 7 28.81 -10.51 10.56
N VAL A 8 28.33 -11.46 9.77
CA VAL A 8 29.17 -12.22 8.85
C VAL A 8 28.99 -11.61 7.47
N VAL A 9 30.07 -11.05 6.92
CA VAL A 9 30.14 -10.58 5.54
C VAL A 9 30.43 -11.79 4.65
N PHE A 10 29.49 -12.17 3.79
CA PHE A 10 29.73 -13.12 2.71
C PHE A 10 29.67 -12.37 1.37
N GLY A 11 30.74 -12.46 0.57
CA GLY A 11 30.70 -12.07 -0.84
C GLY A 11 30.26 -10.62 -1.15
N GLY A 12 30.52 -9.66 -0.25
CA GLY A 12 30.12 -8.26 -0.45
C GLY A 12 28.70 -7.90 0.03
N MET A 13 27.96 -8.85 0.62
CA MET A 13 26.68 -8.56 1.28
C MET A 13 26.93 -8.10 2.73
N SER A 14 26.56 -6.85 3.04
CA SER A 14 26.45 -6.35 4.41
C SER A 14 25.02 -6.58 4.88
N LEU A 15 24.85 -7.47 5.87
CA LEU A 15 23.55 -7.91 6.34
C LEU A 15 23.20 -7.21 7.66
N VAL A 16 22.30 -6.23 7.60
CA VAL A 16 21.68 -5.65 8.79
C VAL A 16 20.36 -6.37 9.01
N ALA A 17 20.32 -7.27 10.00
CA ALA A 17 19.09 -7.90 10.45
C ALA A 17 18.28 -6.89 11.29
N GLY A 18 17.38 -6.16 10.66
CA GLY A 18 16.32 -5.39 11.33
C GLY A 18 15.00 -6.13 11.17
N LEU A 19 14.25 -6.33 12.26
CA LEU A 19 12.89 -6.87 12.21
C LEU A 19 11.99 -5.78 11.60
N GLU A 20 11.48 -5.99 10.38
CA GLU A 20 10.44 -5.09 9.87
C GLU A 20 9.16 -5.32 10.68
N ALA A 21 8.76 -4.35 11.51
CA ALA A 21 7.45 -4.39 12.13
C ALA A 21 6.38 -4.22 11.05
N ALA A 22 5.82 -5.33 10.57
CA ALA A 22 4.72 -5.29 9.62
C ALA A 22 3.43 -4.69 10.20
N GLU A 23 3.23 -4.79 11.52
CA GLU A 23 2.12 -4.13 12.22
C GLU A 23 2.67 -3.00 13.11
N LEU A 24 2.34 -1.78 12.74
CA LEU A 24 2.63 -0.58 13.51
C LEU A 24 1.48 -0.27 14.45
N THR A 25 1.82 0.03 15.70
CA THR A 25 0.88 0.47 16.72
C THR A 25 1.33 1.80 17.31
N PRO A 26 0.39 2.67 17.70
CA PRO A 26 0.74 3.93 18.35
C PRO A 26 1.28 3.66 19.77
N SER A 27 2.37 4.33 20.14
CA SER A 27 3.09 4.13 21.40
C SER A 27 2.24 4.36 22.67
N ASP A 28 1.21 5.20 22.55
CA ASP A 28 0.27 5.54 23.61
C ASP A 28 -1.16 5.04 23.31
N GLY A 29 -1.28 4.05 22.43
CA GLY A 29 -2.53 3.45 22.01
C GLY A 29 -3.27 2.75 23.14
N VAL A 30 -4.54 3.09 23.29
CA VAL A 30 -5.50 2.36 24.12
C VAL A 30 -6.76 2.03 23.31
N ALA A 31 -7.63 1.17 23.84
CA ALA A 31 -8.89 0.83 23.18
C ALA A 31 -9.68 2.10 22.77
N SER A 32 -10.24 2.08 21.57
CA SER A 32 -10.91 3.24 20.95
C SER A 32 -10.01 4.45 20.64
N THR A 33 -8.70 4.23 20.40
CA THR A 33 -7.81 5.25 19.81
C THR A 33 -8.08 5.44 18.31
N SER A 34 -8.49 4.36 17.62
CA SER A 34 -8.77 4.33 16.17
C SER A 34 -7.61 4.88 15.32
N PHE A 35 -6.40 4.44 15.62
CA PHE A 35 -5.20 4.67 14.82
C PHE A 35 -5.32 4.06 13.41
N GLY A 36 -4.70 4.71 12.42
CA GLY A 36 -4.79 4.31 11.02
C GLY A 36 -6.07 4.78 10.33
N VAL A 37 -6.71 5.84 10.83
CA VAL A 37 -7.90 6.44 10.18
C VAL A 37 -7.53 7.21 8.91
N SER A 38 -6.30 7.69 8.84
CA SER A 38 -5.69 8.34 7.69
C SER A 38 -4.23 7.89 7.60
N ALA A 39 -3.68 7.90 6.39
CA ALA A 39 -2.30 7.55 6.12
C ALA A 39 -1.75 8.47 5.02
N ALA A 40 -0.48 8.84 5.14
CA ALA A 40 0.28 9.53 4.11
C ALA A 40 1.72 8.99 4.13
N LEU A 41 2.35 8.89 2.95
CA LEU A 41 3.68 8.31 2.76
C LEU A 41 4.47 9.17 1.76
N SER A 42 5.72 9.47 2.08
CA SER A 42 6.69 10.04 1.14
C SER A 42 8.10 9.59 1.53
N GLY A 43 8.74 8.81 0.65
CA GLY A 43 10.00 8.15 0.91
C GLY A 43 9.99 7.42 2.27
N PRO A 44 10.96 7.68 3.16
CA PRO A 44 11.11 6.94 4.42
C PRO A 44 10.11 7.35 5.51
N VAL A 45 9.21 8.30 5.25
CA VAL A 45 8.30 8.89 6.22
C VAL A 45 6.85 8.47 5.96
N ALA A 46 6.20 7.90 6.98
CA ALA A 46 4.74 7.78 7.01
C ALA A 46 4.14 8.51 8.20
N ILE A 47 2.92 9.01 8.00
CA ILE A 47 2.11 9.60 9.06
C ILE A 47 0.75 8.92 9.09
N PHE A 48 0.32 8.50 10.28
CA PHE A 48 -1.00 7.94 10.51
C PHE A 48 -1.80 8.77 11.50
N GLY A 49 -3.07 9.00 11.21
CA GLY A 49 -3.99 9.69 12.11
C GLY A 49 -4.71 8.78 13.09
N ALA A 50 -5.17 9.34 14.21
CA ALA A 50 -6.04 8.71 15.18
C ALA A 50 -7.08 9.71 15.72
N THR A 51 -8.35 9.31 15.77
CA THR A 51 -9.46 10.20 16.16
C THR A 51 -10.55 9.51 16.98
N GLY A 52 -10.24 8.35 17.56
CA GLY A 52 -11.18 7.64 18.42
C GLY A 52 -11.42 8.36 19.75
N SER A 53 -12.40 7.90 20.53
CA SER A 53 -12.82 8.55 21.78
C SER A 53 -11.74 8.66 22.85
N ALA A 54 -10.68 7.84 22.78
CA ALA A 54 -9.53 7.92 23.67
C ALA A 54 -8.59 9.11 23.36
N VAL A 55 -8.67 9.65 22.15
CA VAL A 55 -7.87 10.81 21.68
C VAL A 55 -8.82 11.89 21.16
N PRO A 56 -9.63 12.53 22.03
CA PRO A 56 -10.75 13.36 21.63
C PRO A 56 -10.36 14.59 20.79
N ASN A 57 -9.13 15.08 20.90
CA ASN A 57 -8.64 16.19 20.08
C ASN A 57 -8.14 15.73 18.70
N GLY A 58 -7.90 14.43 18.53
CA GLY A 58 -7.16 13.84 17.42
C GLY A 58 -5.65 13.88 17.64
N LYS A 59 -4.94 12.91 17.06
CA LYS A 59 -3.47 12.81 17.04
C LYS A 59 -3.02 12.33 15.66
N ALA A 60 -1.77 12.62 15.31
CA ALA A 60 -1.09 11.93 14.22
C ALA A 60 0.26 11.39 14.71
N TYR A 61 0.73 10.32 14.10
CA TYR A 61 1.92 9.61 14.52
C TYR A 61 2.87 9.50 13.34
N LEU A 62 4.07 10.01 13.51
CA LEU A 62 5.13 9.98 12.52
C LEU A 62 5.95 8.70 12.71
N PHE A 63 6.09 7.93 11.64
CA PHE A 63 6.98 6.78 11.56
C PHE A 63 8.10 7.03 10.56
N ARG A 64 9.30 6.53 10.88
CA ARG A 64 10.51 6.61 10.06
C ARG A 64 11.13 5.23 9.88
N GLY A 65 12.04 5.13 8.91
CA GLY A 65 12.77 3.89 8.66
C GLY A 65 11.91 2.85 7.95
N LEU A 66 10.99 3.30 7.09
CA LEU A 66 10.14 2.43 6.28
C LEU A 66 10.91 1.82 5.08
N GLU A 67 12.16 2.24 4.86
CA GLU A 67 13.01 1.73 3.79
C GLU A 67 13.18 0.22 3.89
N PRO A 68 12.89 -0.53 2.82
CA PRO A 68 12.73 -1.97 2.93
C PRO A 68 14.07 -2.71 2.80
N GLU A 69 15.18 -1.99 2.97
CA GLU A 69 16.56 -2.50 2.94
C GLU A 69 17.34 -2.19 4.23
N THR A 70 16.89 -1.27 5.08
CA THR A 70 17.72 -0.74 6.19
C THR A 70 17.01 -0.44 7.53
N GLY A 71 15.67 -0.53 7.66
CA GLY A 71 14.98 0.01 8.84
C GLY A 71 13.90 -0.86 9.48
N GLU A 72 13.96 -1.01 10.81
CA GLU A 72 12.75 -1.26 11.60
C GLU A 72 11.93 0.03 11.60
N ALA A 73 10.68 -0.02 11.14
CA ALA A 73 9.79 1.13 11.21
C ALA A 73 9.62 1.57 12.68
N THR A 74 10.05 2.78 13.01
CA THR A 74 9.99 3.30 14.37
C THR A 74 9.09 4.51 14.46
N GLN A 75 8.28 4.59 15.52
CA GLN A 75 7.52 5.79 15.80
C GLN A 75 8.49 6.88 16.28
N ALA A 76 8.62 7.93 15.47
CA ALA A 76 9.53 9.04 15.70
C ALA A 76 8.90 10.18 16.52
N ALA A 77 7.61 10.45 16.33
CA ALA A 77 6.92 11.53 17.03
C ALA A 77 5.40 11.31 17.10
N VAL A 78 4.79 11.94 18.11
CA VAL A 78 3.33 12.18 18.16
C VAL A 78 3.10 13.65 17.83
N LEU A 79 2.33 13.91 16.79
CA LEU A 79 2.00 15.23 16.29
C LEU A 79 0.62 15.63 16.81
N THR A 80 0.53 16.87 17.29
CA THR A 80 -0.69 17.49 17.82
C THR A 80 -0.76 18.94 17.39
N SER A 81 -1.96 19.46 17.14
CA SER A 81 -2.17 20.90 16.96
C SER A 81 -1.98 21.67 18.27
N SER A 82 -1.25 22.78 18.22
CA SER A 82 -0.89 23.63 19.36
C SER A 82 -2.08 24.20 20.14
N ASP A 83 -3.23 24.38 19.49
CA ASP A 83 -4.48 24.88 20.06
C ASP A 83 -5.63 23.86 20.00
N GLY A 84 -5.30 22.58 19.85
CA GLY A 84 -6.26 21.50 19.68
C GLY A 84 -7.21 21.34 20.86
N LYS A 85 -8.50 21.22 20.57
CA LYS A 85 -9.60 20.97 21.51
C LYS A 85 -10.34 19.69 21.18
N SER A 86 -11.15 19.25 22.14
CA SER A 86 -11.99 18.06 21.97
C SER A 86 -12.92 18.22 20.77
N ASN A 87 -12.99 17.19 19.94
CA ASN A 87 -13.71 17.10 18.68
C ASN A 87 -13.17 17.95 17.53
N ASP A 88 -11.94 18.48 17.59
CA ASP A 88 -11.34 19.21 16.47
C ASP A 88 -11.03 18.31 15.26
N LEU A 89 -10.98 16.99 15.47
CA LEU A 89 -10.74 15.97 14.46
C LEU A 89 -9.37 16.11 13.76
N PHE A 90 -8.33 16.50 14.51
CA PHE A 90 -6.97 16.56 14.00
C PHE A 90 -6.51 15.18 13.49
N GLY A 91 -6.09 15.10 12.23
CA GLY A 91 -5.60 13.86 11.62
C GLY A 91 -6.69 12.86 11.24
N ALA A 92 -7.96 13.25 11.13
CA ALA A 92 -9.03 12.36 10.68
C ALA A 92 -8.82 11.81 9.25
N GLY A 93 -9.70 10.93 8.78
CA GLY A 93 -9.62 10.29 7.46
C GLY A 93 -9.43 11.27 6.30
N GLY A 94 -8.47 11.03 5.41
CA GLY A 94 -8.19 11.88 4.25
C GLY A 94 -7.70 13.31 4.55
N ARG A 95 -7.25 13.61 5.78
CA ARG A 95 -6.83 14.97 6.21
C ARG A 95 -5.32 15.17 6.30
N ILE A 96 -4.51 14.14 6.03
CA ILE A 96 -3.06 14.16 6.15
C ILE A 96 -2.44 14.07 4.75
N SER A 97 -1.46 14.92 4.47
CA SER A 97 -0.62 14.83 3.27
C SER A 97 0.83 15.12 3.63
N VAL A 98 1.77 14.45 2.97
CA VAL A 98 3.21 14.56 3.21
C VAL A 98 3.94 14.65 1.87
N ALA A 99 4.96 15.50 1.79
CA ALA A 99 5.85 15.62 0.65
C ALA A 99 7.26 15.91 1.16
N GLY A 100 8.16 14.92 1.04
CA GLY A 100 9.49 14.98 1.62
C GLY A 100 9.42 15.24 3.13
N THR A 101 9.91 16.41 3.56
CA THR A 101 10.08 16.77 4.97
C THR A 101 8.92 17.56 5.57
N ILE A 102 7.86 17.80 4.79
CA ILE A 102 6.73 18.66 5.18
C ILE A 102 5.45 17.81 5.21
N ALA A 103 4.63 18.02 6.25
CA ALA A 103 3.26 17.51 6.29
C ALA A 103 2.25 18.62 6.54
N VAL A 104 1.06 18.44 5.97
CA VAL A 104 -0.12 19.24 6.27
C VAL A 104 -1.19 18.32 6.87
N ILE A 105 -1.66 18.68 8.07
CA ILE A 105 -2.63 17.89 8.82
C ILE A 105 -3.84 18.75 9.16
N GLY A 106 -5.01 18.35 8.66
CA GLY A 106 -6.27 19.03 8.92
C GLY A 106 -6.86 18.72 10.30
N ALA A 107 -7.49 19.73 10.91
CA ALA A 107 -8.40 19.64 12.04
C ALA A 107 -9.73 20.26 11.62
N THR A 108 -10.60 19.44 11.04
CA THR A 108 -11.81 19.89 10.33
C THR A 108 -12.78 20.70 11.21
N ARG A 109 -12.71 20.55 12.53
CA ARG A 109 -13.57 21.28 13.48
C ARG A 109 -12.78 22.19 14.43
N GLY A 110 -11.53 22.47 14.09
CA GLY A 110 -10.70 23.44 14.81
C GLY A 110 -11.36 24.82 14.87
N THR A 111 -11.17 25.50 16.00
CA THR A 111 -11.62 26.89 16.17
C THR A 111 -10.56 27.84 15.61
N VAL A 112 -10.98 28.89 14.90
CA VAL A 112 -10.10 29.95 14.40
C VAL A 112 -10.67 31.30 14.84
N GLY A 113 -9.92 32.03 15.67
CA GLY A 113 -10.41 33.27 16.26
C GLY A 113 -11.71 33.03 17.05
N THR A 114 -12.79 33.72 16.67
CA THR A 114 -14.14 33.57 17.24
C THR A 114 -15.01 32.55 16.53
N HIS A 115 -14.56 31.98 15.39
CA HIS A 115 -15.36 31.09 14.57
C HIS A 115 -15.26 29.64 15.02
N THR A 116 -16.38 29.11 15.51
CA THR A 116 -16.43 27.74 16.03
C THR A 116 -16.50 26.72 14.89
N ALA A 117 -15.66 25.68 14.95
CA ALA A 117 -15.59 24.66 13.91
C ALA A 117 -15.41 25.19 12.47
N GLN A 118 -14.80 26.37 12.31
CA GLN A 118 -14.35 26.85 10.99
C GLN A 118 -13.43 25.81 10.32
N GLY A 119 -12.62 25.15 11.13
CA GLY A 119 -11.60 24.20 10.70
C GLY A 119 -10.26 24.89 10.47
N ALA A 120 -9.18 24.14 10.68
CA ALA A 120 -7.80 24.59 10.48
C ALA A 120 -6.98 23.46 9.85
N ALA A 121 -5.78 23.79 9.36
CA ALA A 121 -4.76 22.79 9.04
C ALA A 121 -3.41 23.26 9.59
N TYR A 122 -2.52 22.33 9.88
CA TYR A 122 -1.26 22.60 10.55
C TYR A 122 -0.11 22.04 9.72
N VAL A 123 0.95 22.83 9.61
CA VAL A 123 2.16 22.47 8.86
C VAL A 123 3.19 21.95 9.86
N PHE A 124 3.71 20.76 9.61
CA PHE A 124 4.86 20.20 10.32
C PHE A 124 6.04 20.10 9.37
N ARG A 125 7.24 20.37 9.86
CA ARG A 125 8.49 20.31 9.08
C ARG A 125 9.51 19.38 9.74
N ASP A 126 10.60 19.13 9.02
CA ASP A 126 11.76 18.37 9.48
C ASP A 126 11.40 16.91 9.83
N LEU A 127 10.43 16.34 9.11
CA LEU A 127 9.89 15.02 9.37
C LEU A 127 10.91 13.88 9.20
N ASP A 128 11.92 14.06 8.38
CA ASP A 128 12.98 13.10 8.09
C ASP A 128 14.19 13.21 9.04
N THR A 129 14.28 14.28 9.85
CA THR A 129 15.43 14.50 10.72
C THR A 129 15.50 13.47 11.86
N LEU A 130 16.56 12.64 11.85
CA LEU A 130 16.77 11.57 12.85
C LEU A 130 17.00 12.12 14.28
N SER A 131 17.49 13.35 14.40
CA SER A 131 17.68 14.06 15.67
C SER A 131 16.96 15.41 15.64
N GLY A 132 16.20 15.71 16.69
CA GLY A 132 15.40 16.92 16.80
C GLY A 132 13.93 16.65 17.10
N THR A 133 13.22 17.67 17.57
CA THR A 133 11.78 17.61 17.81
C THR A 133 11.05 18.09 16.56
N VAL A 134 10.17 17.26 16.00
CA VAL A 134 9.23 17.71 14.97
C VAL A 134 8.28 18.72 15.60
N THR A 135 8.22 19.92 15.04
CA THR A 135 7.41 21.02 15.57
C THR A 135 6.37 21.49 14.55
N GLU A 136 5.26 21.99 15.07
CA GLU A 136 4.28 22.74 14.28
C GLU A 136 4.93 24.05 13.82
N ALA A 137 5.02 24.23 12.51
CA ALA A 137 5.61 25.39 11.86
C ALA A 137 4.59 26.51 11.66
N ALA A 138 3.38 26.17 11.24
CA ALA A 138 2.38 27.15 10.85
C ALA A 138 0.95 26.60 10.98
N LYS A 139 -0.01 27.51 11.13
CA LYS A 139 -1.45 27.25 11.08
C LYS A 139 -2.04 27.87 9.81
N LEU A 140 -2.74 27.06 9.02
CA LEU A 140 -3.46 27.46 7.83
C LEU A 140 -4.94 27.65 8.18
N ALA A 141 -5.52 28.76 7.72
CA ALA A 141 -6.94 29.05 7.84
C ALA A 141 -7.44 29.79 6.61
N ALA A 142 -8.69 29.54 6.21
CA ALA A 142 -9.36 30.33 5.18
C ALA A 142 -9.61 31.75 5.65
N SER A 143 -9.24 32.75 4.85
CA SER A 143 -9.46 34.18 5.17
C SER A 143 -10.94 34.56 5.27
N ASP A 144 -11.80 33.84 4.56
CA ASP A 144 -13.26 33.99 4.54
C ASP A 144 -13.98 32.86 5.30
N GLY A 145 -13.26 32.15 6.17
CA GLY A 145 -13.82 31.06 6.91
C GLY A 145 -14.90 31.51 7.89
N VAL A 146 -15.90 30.65 8.05
CA VAL A 146 -17.07 30.86 8.90
C VAL A 146 -17.28 29.64 9.77
N ASP A 147 -18.13 29.77 10.78
CA ASP A 147 -18.51 28.66 11.66
C ASP A 147 -18.97 27.45 10.83
N PHE A 148 -18.52 26.25 11.25
CA PHE A 148 -18.80 24.98 10.57
C PHE A 148 -18.34 24.89 9.10
N GLY A 149 -17.41 25.75 8.65
CA GLY A 149 -16.86 25.75 7.29
C GLY A 149 -16.07 24.50 6.89
N ALA A 150 -15.66 23.68 7.87
CA ALA A 150 -14.94 22.43 7.68
C ALA A 150 -13.62 22.56 6.91
N PHE A 151 -12.90 23.67 7.06
CA PHE A 151 -11.55 23.82 6.52
C PHE A 151 -10.60 22.77 7.13
N GLY A 152 -9.70 22.20 6.33
CA GLY A 152 -8.95 21.01 6.73
C GLY A 152 -9.78 19.73 6.67
N SER A 153 -10.84 19.71 5.85
CA SER A 153 -11.59 18.48 5.52
C SER A 153 -10.94 17.64 4.42
N SER A 154 -9.86 18.10 3.83
CA SER A 154 -8.92 17.27 3.08
C SER A 154 -7.65 18.08 2.85
N ALA A 155 -6.54 17.42 2.57
CA ALA A 155 -5.31 18.09 2.19
C ALA A 155 -4.58 17.28 1.11
N GLY A 156 -4.00 17.97 0.14
CA GLY A 156 -2.99 17.43 -0.75
C GLY A 156 -1.78 18.35 -0.77
N LEU A 157 -0.59 17.78 -0.87
CA LEU A 157 0.69 18.49 -0.79
C LEU A 157 1.61 17.99 -1.92
N SER A 158 2.26 18.92 -2.62
CA SER A 158 3.33 18.60 -3.56
C SER A 158 4.44 19.64 -3.42
N GLY A 159 5.65 19.16 -3.08
CA GLY A 159 6.74 20.04 -2.67
C GLY A 159 6.31 20.94 -1.50
N THR A 160 6.31 22.25 -1.71
CA THR A 160 5.94 23.25 -0.68
C THR A 160 4.56 23.87 -0.91
N MET A 161 3.78 23.35 -1.86
CA MET A 161 2.43 23.81 -2.17
C MET A 161 1.37 22.82 -1.68
N ALA A 162 0.46 23.31 -0.85
CA ALA A 162 -0.70 22.54 -0.38
C ALA A 162 -2.01 23.08 -0.94
N VAL A 163 -2.97 22.19 -1.12
CA VAL A 163 -4.37 22.53 -1.33
C VAL A 163 -5.19 21.93 -0.19
N VAL A 164 -5.97 22.77 0.50
CA VAL A 164 -6.75 22.39 1.68
C VAL A 164 -8.23 22.58 1.44
N GLY A 165 -9.02 21.53 1.66
CA GLY A 165 -10.47 21.52 1.43
C GLY A 165 -11.26 22.10 2.59
N ALA A 166 -12.35 22.82 2.26
CA ALA A 166 -13.38 23.31 3.17
C ALA A 166 -14.77 22.92 2.65
N SER A 167 -15.05 21.61 2.69
CA SER A 167 -16.24 20.99 2.08
C SER A 167 -17.58 21.53 2.55
N SER A 168 -17.66 22.14 3.74
CA SER A 168 -18.91 22.72 4.26
C SER A 168 -19.00 24.24 4.11
N SER A 169 -17.96 24.89 3.55
CA SER A 169 -17.97 26.34 3.34
C SER A 169 -19.10 26.78 2.41
N ALA A 170 -19.67 27.94 2.71
CA ALA A 170 -20.64 28.59 1.84
C ALA A 170 -19.94 29.39 0.75
N VAL A 171 -20.54 29.43 -0.44
CA VAL A 171 -20.11 30.31 -1.53
C VAL A 171 -21.34 31.12 -1.97
N GLY A 172 -21.32 32.42 -1.69
CA GLY A 172 -22.52 33.26 -1.84
C GLY A 172 -23.69 32.72 -0.99
N ALA A 173 -24.84 32.46 -1.63
CA ALA A 173 -26.03 31.92 -0.96
C ALA A 173 -26.04 30.38 -0.85
N ASN A 174 -25.07 29.68 -1.44
CA ASN A 174 -25.06 28.22 -1.48
C ASN A 174 -24.35 27.65 -0.24
N SER A 175 -25.13 27.17 0.73
CA SER A 175 -24.62 26.49 1.92
C SER A 175 -23.96 25.16 1.56
N SER A 176 -22.77 24.89 2.11
CA SER A 176 -22.01 23.66 1.85
C SER A 176 -21.81 23.36 0.36
N GLN A 177 -21.71 24.41 -0.46
CA GLN A 177 -21.16 24.27 -1.81
C GLN A 177 -19.73 23.73 -1.73
N GLY A 178 -18.98 24.23 -0.76
CA GLY A 178 -17.60 23.86 -0.52
C GLY A 178 -16.61 24.72 -1.32
N SER A 179 -15.38 24.79 -0.82
CA SER A 179 -14.25 25.53 -1.40
C SER A 179 -12.96 24.76 -1.12
N ALA A 180 -11.89 25.08 -1.84
CA ALA A 180 -10.54 24.65 -1.48
C ALA A 180 -9.57 25.83 -1.58
N TYR A 181 -8.46 25.78 -0.86
CA TYR A 181 -7.56 26.91 -0.69
C TYR A 181 -6.12 26.49 -0.95
N VAL A 182 -5.39 27.28 -1.73
CA VAL A 182 -4.01 27.00 -2.13
C VAL A 182 -3.05 27.78 -1.25
N PHE A 183 -2.04 27.10 -0.71
CA PHE A 183 -0.96 27.68 0.08
C PHE A 183 0.38 27.29 -0.55
N ARG A 184 1.33 28.22 -0.60
CA ARG A 184 2.66 28.04 -1.18
C ARG A 184 3.74 28.43 -0.17
N ASN A 185 4.98 27.99 -0.43
CA ASN A 185 6.16 28.28 0.37
C ASN A 185 6.03 27.81 1.84
N LEU A 186 5.41 26.63 2.03
CA LEU A 186 5.18 26.06 3.36
C LEU A 186 6.47 25.62 4.07
N ASP A 187 7.57 25.50 3.34
CA ASP A 187 8.92 25.26 3.87
C ASP A 187 9.42 26.41 4.75
N THR A 188 8.96 27.65 4.51
CA THR A 188 9.36 28.84 5.28
C THR A 188 8.21 29.48 6.06
N ALA A 189 6.98 28.99 5.88
CA ALA A 189 5.80 29.50 6.57
C ALA A 189 5.94 29.46 8.11
N THR A 190 5.44 30.50 8.77
CA THR A 190 5.36 30.59 10.24
C THR A 190 4.07 31.29 10.67
N GLY A 191 3.58 30.99 11.87
CA GLY A 191 2.36 31.61 12.41
C GLY A 191 1.11 31.26 11.61
N THR A 192 0.16 32.20 11.52
CA THR A 192 -1.06 32.03 10.72
C THR A 192 -0.81 32.45 9.28
N VAL A 193 -1.07 31.55 8.33
CA VAL A 193 -0.86 31.77 6.90
C VAL A 193 -2.20 31.96 6.20
N THR A 194 -2.27 32.98 5.34
CA THR A 194 -3.40 33.23 4.43
C THR A 194 -3.18 32.52 3.10
N GLU A 195 -4.26 32.05 2.48
CA GLU A 195 -4.22 31.40 1.18
C GLU A 195 -3.67 32.32 0.07
N ASN A 196 -3.04 31.72 -0.92
CA ASN A 196 -2.66 32.39 -2.17
C ASN A 196 -3.84 32.46 -3.14
N ALA A 197 -4.67 31.42 -3.18
CA ALA A 197 -5.83 31.32 -4.07
C ALA A 197 -6.97 30.52 -3.45
N LYS A 198 -8.19 30.78 -3.91
CA LYS A 198 -9.41 30.04 -3.58
C LYS A 198 -9.93 29.34 -4.83
N LEU A 199 -10.23 28.05 -4.69
CA LEU A 199 -10.79 27.20 -5.73
C LEU A 199 -12.28 26.99 -5.45
N VAL A 200 -13.11 27.18 -6.48
CA VAL A 200 -14.55 26.91 -6.46
C VAL A 200 -14.94 26.21 -7.76
N ALA A 201 -15.95 25.34 -7.71
CA ALA A 201 -16.57 24.81 -8.91
C ALA A 201 -17.51 25.86 -9.54
N SER A 202 -17.38 26.11 -10.84
CA SER A 202 -18.19 27.10 -11.57
C SER A 202 -19.69 26.78 -11.59
N ASP A 203 -20.04 25.50 -11.52
CA ASP A 203 -21.40 24.97 -11.43
C ASP A 203 -21.79 24.54 -10.00
N GLY A 204 -21.00 24.97 -9.00
CA GLY A 204 -21.23 24.58 -7.62
C GLY A 204 -22.57 25.07 -7.10
N ALA A 205 -23.30 24.17 -6.44
CA ALA A 205 -24.58 24.44 -5.79
C ALA A 205 -24.54 24.03 -4.32
N ALA A 206 -25.60 24.34 -3.57
CA ALA A 206 -25.72 23.92 -2.18
C ALA A 206 -25.54 22.40 -2.02
N SER A 207 -24.89 21.98 -0.93
CA SER A 207 -24.63 20.57 -0.59
C SER A 207 -23.86 19.78 -1.66
N ASN A 208 -23.03 20.45 -2.46
CA ASN A 208 -22.13 19.79 -3.41
C ASN A 208 -20.87 19.25 -2.74
N PHE A 209 -20.50 19.83 -1.59
CA PHE A 209 -19.35 19.43 -0.78
C PHE A 209 -18.01 19.47 -1.52
N PHE A 210 -17.80 20.46 -2.39
CA PHE A 210 -16.52 20.67 -3.08
C PHE A 210 -15.38 20.85 -2.07
N GLY A 211 -14.28 20.14 -2.26
CA GLY A 211 -13.19 20.07 -1.27
C GLY A 211 -13.37 18.95 -0.26
N SER A 212 -14.20 17.95 -0.55
CA SER A 212 -14.34 16.74 0.28
C SER A 212 -13.13 15.80 0.19
N SER A 213 -12.42 15.87 -0.93
CA SER A 213 -11.19 15.16 -1.21
C SER A 213 -10.32 16.05 -2.11
N VAL A 214 -9.00 15.96 -1.94
CA VAL A 214 -8.03 16.75 -2.68
C VAL A 214 -6.83 15.86 -2.98
N GLY A 215 -6.45 15.75 -4.25
CA GLY A 215 -5.16 15.20 -4.68
C GLY A 215 -4.36 16.26 -5.42
N VAL A 216 -3.03 16.29 -5.22
CA VAL A 216 -2.14 17.32 -5.77
C VAL A 216 -0.90 16.64 -6.37
N SER A 217 -0.45 17.11 -7.53
CA SER A 217 0.83 16.70 -8.12
C SER A 217 1.41 17.86 -8.94
N GLY A 218 2.57 18.36 -8.53
CA GLY A 218 3.15 19.57 -9.11
C GLY A 218 2.19 20.76 -8.95
N SER A 219 1.87 21.43 -10.06
CA SER A 219 0.91 22.55 -10.10
C SER A 219 -0.55 22.14 -10.39
N LEU A 220 -0.83 20.83 -10.41
CA LEU A 220 -2.16 20.27 -10.65
C LEU A 220 -2.86 19.92 -9.33
N ALA A 221 -4.18 20.13 -9.29
CA ALA A 221 -5.02 19.58 -8.23
C ALA A 221 -6.31 19.01 -8.79
N VAL A 222 -6.76 17.90 -8.21
CA VAL A 222 -8.11 17.35 -8.42
C VAL A 222 -8.88 17.47 -7.11
N VAL A 223 -10.04 18.10 -7.16
CA VAL A 223 -10.88 18.38 -5.99
C VAL A 223 -12.24 17.72 -6.15
N GLY A 224 -12.61 16.86 -5.21
CA GLY A 224 -13.88 16.14 -5.22
C GLY A 224 -15.06 16.98 -4.72
N ALA A 225 -16.24 16.74 -5.29
CA ALA A 225 -17.53 17.28 -4.89
C ALA A 225 -18.60 16.18 -4.98
N TYR A 226 -18.60 15.25 -4.03
CA TYR A 226 -19.42 14.04 -4.10
C TYR A 226 -20.93 14.28 -4.09
N GLY A 227 -21.37 15.47 -3.67
CA GLY A 227 -22.79 15.86 -3.67
C GLY A 227 -23.27 16.47 -4.98
N ASN A 228 -22.37 16.77 -5.92
CA ASN A 228 -22.71 17.43 -7.18
C ASN A 228 -23.69 16.60 -8.01
N ALA A 229 -24.60 17.29 -8.69
CA ALA A 229 -25.49 16.70 -9.68
C ALA A 229 -24.84 16.82 -11.07
N ALA A 230 -24.83 15.73 -11.83
CA ALA A 230 -24.30 15.68 -13.18
C ALA A 230 -25.29 14.94 -14.09
N GLY A 231 -25.43 15.34 -15.35
CA GLY A 231 -26.30 14.65 -16.32
C GLY A 231 -27.77 14.48 -15.91
N GLY A 232 -28.29 15.29 -14.98
CA GLY A 232 -29.64 15.15 -14.42
C GLY A 232 -29.75 14.20 -13.20
N ASN A 233 -28.66 13.53 -12.82
CA ASN A 233 -28.62 12.62 -11.67
C ASN A 233 -28.23 13.36 -10.38
N SER A 234 -29.06 13.27 -9.35
CA SER A 234 -28.76 13.82 -8.03
C SER A 234 -27.63 13.04 -7.35
N GLN A 235 -26.64 13.74 -6.79
CA GLN A 235 -25.51 13.12 -6.06
C GLN A 235 -24.77 12.04 -6.88
N GLN A 236 -24.73 12.16 -8.21
CA GLN A 236 -23.81 11.36 -9.03
C GLN A 236 -22.36 11.66 -8.63
N GLY A 237 -22.10 12.89 -8.20
CA GLY A 237 -20.80 13.37 -7.80
C GLY A 237 -19.94 13.79 -9.01
N ALA A 238 -18.95 14.61 -8.73
CA ALA A 238 -17.97 15.06 -9.70
C ALA A 238 -16.63 15.31 -9.01
N ALA A 239 -15.57 15.44 -9.81
CA ALA A 239 -14.31 16.04 -9.38
C ALA A 239 -13.91 17.13 -10.38
N TYR A 240 -13.04 18.04 -9.96
CA TYR A 240 -12.68 19.22 -10.73
C TYR A 240 -11.16 19.36 -10.77
N LEU A 241 -10.62 19.50 -11.98
CA LEU A 241 -9.20 19.67 -12.23
C LEU A 241 -8.83 21.15 -12.25
N PHE A 242 -7.78 21.52 -11.54
CA PHE A 242 -7.15 22.83 -11.58
C PHE A 242 -5.69 22.70 -12.04
N ARG A 243 -5.21 23.71 -12.76
CA ARG A 243 -3.86 23.76 -13.34
C ARG A 243 -3.18 25.07 -12.98
N GLY A 244 -1.84 25.07 -12.97
CA GLY A 244 -1.05 26.30 -12.76
C GLY A 244 -1.20 26.91 -11.36
N LEU A 245 -1.46 26.08 -10.35
CA LEU A 245 -1.70 26.53 -8.98
C LEU A 245 -0.46 27.13 -8.29
N ASP A 246 0.73 26.86 -8.83
CA ASP A 246 2.01 27.39 -8.36
C ASP A 246 2.13 28.92 -8.49
N THR A 247 1.36 29.52 -9.39
CA THR A 247 1.31 30.98 -9.60
C THR A 247 -0.08 31.58 -9.44
N ALA A 248 -1.10 30.75 -9.21
CA ALA A 248 -2.48 31.20 -9.08
C ALA A 248 -2.69 32.17 -7.91
N THR A 249 -3.60 33.14 -8.11
CA THR A 249 -4.04 34.09 -7.10
C THR A 249 -5.54 34.37 -7.23
N GLY A 250 -6.17 34.83 -6.14
CA GLY A 250 -7.59 35.16 -6.14
C GLY A 250 -8.50 33.93 -6.29
N THR A 251 -9.66 34.09 -6.92
CA THR A 251 -10.57 32.97 -7.19
C THR A 251 -10.24 32.33 -8.54
N VAL A 252 -10.05 31.01 -8.54
CA VAL A 252 -9.67 30.22 -9.72
C VAL A 252 -10.84 29.30 -10.07
N ASN A 253 -11.19 29.25 -11.35
CA ASN A 253 -12.15 28.29 -11.90
C ASN A 253 -11.43 27.02 -12.36
N GLU A 254 -12.15 25.91 -12.38
CA GLU A 254 -11.64 24.64 -12.87
C GLU A 254 -11.22 24.71 -14.34
N ALA A 255 -10.24 23.89 -14.69
CA ALA A 255 -9.81 23.66 -16.06
C ALA A 255 -10.61 22.51 -16.73
N ALA A 256 -11.17 21.60 -15.93
CA ALA A 256 -12.08 20.54 -16.39
C ALA A 256 -12.95 20.00 -15.26
N LYS A 257 -14.17 19.56 -15.60
CA LYS A 257 -15.03 18.74 -14.75
C LYS A 257 -14.88 17.27 -15.13
N LEU A 258 -14.70 16.41 -14.12
CA LEU A 258 -14.49 14.97 -14.22
C LEU A 258 -15.75 14.27 -13.73
N THR A 259 -16.37 13.48 -14.60
CA THR A 259 -17.58 12.69 -14.31
C THR A 259 -17.38 11.27 -14.79
N ALA A 260 -17.94 10.30 -14.06
CA ALA A 260 -17.96 8.90 -14.47
C ALA A 260 -18.88 8.73 -15.69
N SER A 261 -18.38 8.05 -16.72
CA SER A 261 -19.06 7.79 -17.99
C SER A 261 -20.36 7.01 -17.82
N ASP A 262 -20.44 6.16 -16.80
CA ASP A 262 -21.60 5.37 -16.41
C ASP A 262 -22.24 5.84 -15.10
N GLY A 263 -21.90 7.06 -14.63
CA GLY A 263 -22.34 7.51 -13.32
C GLY A 263 -23.86 7.69 -13.22
N ALA A 264 -24.40 7.22 -12.10
CA ALA A 264 -25.81 7.24 -11.77
C ALA A 264 -26.09 8.05 -10.49
N ALA A 265 -27.37 8.27 -10.19
CA ALA A 265 -27.78 8.99 -8.99
C ALA A 265 -27.30 8.28 -7.71
N GLY A 266 -26.58 9.01 -6.86
CA GLY A 266 -26.09 8.51 -5.57
C GLY A 266 -24.76 7.77 -5.61
N ASP A 267 -24.09 7.67 -6.77
CA ASP A 267 -22.78 7.03 -6.91
C ASP A 267 -21.66 7.76 -6.15
N ARG A 268 -21.81 9.08 -6.00
CA ARG A 268 -20.93 9.97 -5.21
C ARG A 268 -19.47 9.94 -5.68
N LEU A 269 -19.23 10.12 -6.97
CA LEU A 269 -17.88 10.34 -7.48
C LEU A 269 -17.22 11.55 -6.79
N GLY A 270 -15.96 11.41 -6.37
CA GLY A 270 -15.21 12.44 -5.66
C GLY A 270 -15.16 12.26 -4.14
N THR A 271 -15.60 11.12 -3.61
CA THR A 271 -15.44 10.80 -2.17
C THR A 271 -13.98 10.68 -1.75
N ALA A 272 -13.12 10.19 -2.64
CA ALA A 272 -11.67 10.12 -2.47
C ALA A 272 -10.97 10.35 -3.81
N THR A 273 -9.78 10.98 -3.78
CA THR A 273 -9.00 11.32 -4.97
C THR A 273 -7.51 11.16 -4.70
N SER A 274 -6.75 10.71 -5.69
CA SER A 274 -5.29 10.74 -5.67
C SER A 274 -4.74 11.10 -7.05
N VAL A 275 -3.64 11.84 -7.10
CA VAL A 275 -3.07 12.39 -8.34
C VAL A 275 -1.58 12.08 -8.38
N SER A 276 -1.09 11.60 -9.52
CA SER A 276 0.34 11.39 -9.76
C SER A 276 0.67 11.74 -11.21
N GLY A 277 1.45 12.81 -11.39
CA GLY A 277 1.73 13.38 -12.71
C GLY A 277 0.45 13.72 -13.46
N ALA A 278 0.33 13.20 -14.68
CA ALA A 278 -0.80 13.44 -15.59
C ALA A 278 -2.04 12.55 -15.34
N ARG A 279 -2.10 11.82 -14.22
CA ARG A 279 -3.16 10.83 -13.92
C ARG A 279 -3.82 11.10 -12.58
N ALA A 280 -5.10 10.75 -12.47
CA ALA A 280 -5.83 10.74 -11.22
C ALA A 280 -6.73 9.52 -11.06
N LEU A 281 -6.81 9.01 -9.84
CA LEU A 281 -7.86 8.10 -9.40
C LEU A 281 -8.94 8.91 -8.67
N VAL A 282 -10.20 8.71 -9.06
CA VAL A 282 -11.36 9.35 -8.43
C VAL A 282 -12.37 8.28 -8.06
N ALA A 283 -12.68 8.16 -6.77
CA ALA A 283 -13.58 7.14 -6.25
C ALA A 283 -15.04 7.57 -6.31
N ALA A 284 -15.91 6.65 -6.74
CA ALA A 284 -17.36 6.66 -6.54
C ALA A 284 -17.70 5.47 -5.63
N ALA A 285 -17.41 5.59 -4.33
CA ALA A 285 -17.47 4.48 -3.39
C ALA A 285 -18.89 3.89 -3.21
N ARG A 286 -19.94 4.55 -3.73
CA ARG A 286 -21.32 4.06 -3.69
C ARG A 286 -21.86 3.57 -5.03
N ALA A 287 -21.04 3.60 -6.07
CA ALA A 287 -21.44 3.13 -7.39
C ALA A 287 -21.92 1.68 -7.36
N ALA A 288 -22.96 1.40 -8.14
CA ALA A 288 -23.36 0.04 -8.44
C ALA A 288 -22.42 -0.56 -9.51
N VAL A 289 -22.13 -1.85 -9.37
CA VAL A 289 -21.41 -2.62 -10.39
C VAL A 289 -22.25 -3.83 -10.74
N GLY A 290 -22.80 -3.86 -11.96
CA GLY A 290 -23.83 -4.84 -12.32
C GLY A 290 -25.04 -4.75 -11.36
N ALA A 291 -25.41 -5.85 -10.74
CA ALA A 291 -26.50 -5.92 -9.76
C ALA A 291 -26.09 -5.52 -8.33
N ASN A 292 -24.80 -5.33 -8.07
CA ASN A 292 -24.29 -5.09 -6.71
C ASN A 292 -24.35 -3.60 -6.37
N THR A 293 -25.40 -3.20 -5.65
CA THR A 293 -25.55 -1.82 -5.15
C THR A 293 -24.43 -1.49 -4.17
N ARG A 294 -23.83 -0.29 -4.28
CA ARG A 294 -22.76 0.16 -3.38
C ARG A 294 -21.57 -0.80 -3.29
N GLN A 295 -21.30 -1.56 -4.35
CA GLN A 295 -20.04 -2.28 -4.48
C GLN A 295 -18.88 -1.28 -4.47
N GLY A 296 -19.06 -0.14 -5.15
CA GLY A 296 -18.07 0.92 -5.30
C GLY A 296 -17.21 0.72 -6.55
N ALA A 297 -16.77 1.83 -7.15
CA ALA A 297 -15.90 1.85 -8.31
C ALA A 297 -14.91 3.02 -8.21
N VAL A 298 -13.76 2.89 -8.87
CA VAL A 298 -12.76 3.95 -8.98
C VAL A 298 -12.47 4.20 -10.46
N TYR A 299 -12.38 5.46 -10.85
CA TYR A 299 -12.19 5.87 -12.23
C TYR A 299 -10.81 6.49 -12.42
N LEU A 300 -10.12 6.04 -13.46
CA LEU A 300 -8.83 6.57 -13.86
C LEU A 300 -9.05 7.65 -14.92
N PHE A 301 -8.58 8.86 -14.61
CA PHE A 301 -8.53 9.98 -15.54
C PHE A 301 -7.09 10.26 -15.94
N THR A 302 -6.86 10.51 -17.23
CA THR A 302 -5.54 10.80 -17.80
C THR A 302 -5.54 12.07 -18.66
N GLY A 303 -4.35 12.62 -18.92
CA GLY A 303 -4.18 13.86 -19.66
C GLY A 303 -4.43 15.12 -18.82
N LEU A 304 -4.24 15.03 -17.50
CA LEU A 304 -4.48 16.14 -16.57
C LEU A 304 -3.57 17.35 -16.84
N ASP A 305 -2.37 17.14 -17.35
CA ASP A 305 -1.36 18.16 -17.66
C ASP A 305 -1.52 18.80 -19.05
N THR A 306 -2.45 18.31 -19.88
CA THR A 306 -2.66 18.86 -21.22
C THR A 306 -3.15 20.31 -21.16
N ALA A 307 -2.33 21.24 -21.69
CA ALA A 307 -2.61 22.68 -21.63
C ALA A 307 -3.85 23.09 -22.45
N THR A 308 -4.07 22.41 -23.59
CA THR A 308 -5.24 22.55 -24.44
C THR A 308 -5.71 21.14 -24.82
N GLY A 309 -6.85 20.70 -24.27
CA GLY A 309 -7.36 19.35 -24.46
C GLY A 309 -8.32 18.94 -23.35
N GLY A 310 -9.09 17.87 -23.59
CA GLY A 310 -9.98 17.27 -22.59
C GLY A 310 -9.26 16.28 -21.70
N VAL A 311 -9.72 16.14 -20.46
CA VAL A 311 -9.34 15.01 -19.61
C VAL A 311 -10.16 13.79 -20.03
N THR A 312 -9.52 12.62 -20.09
CA THR A 312 -10.19 11.39 -20.52
C THR A 312 -10.30 10.41 -19.36
N GLU A 313 -11.50 9.90 -19.11
CA GLU A 313 -11.69 8.68 -18.32
C GLU A 313 -11.20 7.50 -19.17
N THR A 314 -10.08 6.87 -18.79
CA THR A 314 -9.55 5.74 -19.55
C THR A 314 -10.02 4.41 -19.00
N ALA A 315 -10.14 4.27 -17.68
CA ALA A 315 -10.48 3.00 -17.06
C ALA A 315 -11.42 3.12 -15.85
N LYS A 316 -12.18 2.04 -15.61
CA LYS A 316 -12.97 1.77 -14.41
C LYS A 316 -12.37 0.57 -13.67
N LEU A 317 -11.92 0.81 -12.45
CA LEU A 317 -11.32 -0.18 -11.55
C LEU A 317 -12.40 -0.75 -10.63
N THR A 318 -12.43 -2.06 -10.48
CA THR A 318 -13.38 -2.79 -9.62
C THR A 318 -12.72 -3.99 -8.97
N ALA A 319 -13.04 -4.27 -7.70
CA ALA A 319 -12.63 -5.50 -7.03
C ALA A 319 -13.20 -6.76 -7.72
N SER A 320 -12.35 -7.74 -8.03
CA SER A 320 -12.73 -9.02 -8.64
C SER A 320 -13.77 -9.81 -7.84
N ASP A 321 -13.77 -9.65 -6.53
CA ASP A 321 -14.66 -10.30 -5.56
C ASP A 321 -15.68 -9.33 -4.97
N GLY A 322 -15.87 -8.17 -5.62
CA GLY A 322 -16.74 -7.14 -5.11
C GLY A 322 -18.19 -7.61 -5.06
N VAL A 323 -18.82 -7.36 -3.92
CA VAL A 323 -20.24 -7.62 -3.67
C VAL A 323 -20.93 -6.34 -3.17
N ALA A 324 -22.25 -6.39 -3.02
CA ALA A 324 -23.02 -5.23 -2.58
C ALA A 324 -22.54 -4.68 -1.22
N SER A 325 -22.58 -3.36 -1.08
CA SER A 325 -22.24 -2.61 0.15
C SER A 325 -20.78 -2.69 0.64
N MET A 326 -19.84 -3.15 -0.19
CA MET A 326 -18.41 -3.19 0.17
C MET A 326 -17.71 -1.83 0.12
N ASN A 327 -18.32 -0.83 -0.53
CA ASN A 327 -17.79 0.52 -0.67
C ASN A 327 -16.32 0.55 -1.15
N PHE A 328 -15.99 -0.26 -2.17
CA PHE A 328 -14.70 -0.19 -2.85
C PHE A 328 -14.41 1.25 -3.31
N GLY A 329 -13.26 1.80 -2.90
CA GLY A 329 -12.96 3.22 -3.08
C GLY A 329 -13.13 4.08 -1.83
N ASP A 330 -13.31 3.47 -0.65
CA ASP A 330 -13.28 4.17 0.65
C ASP A 330 -11.98 4.98 0.83
N SER A 331 -10.87 4.45 0.32
CA SER A 331 -9.58 5.15 0.25
C SER A 331 -8.88 4.82 -1.08
N VAL A 332 -8.13 5.78 -1.63
CA VAL A 332 -7.37 5.62 -2.87
C VAL A 332 -6.01 6.29 -2.76
N ALA A 333 -4.98 5.69 -3.36
CA ALA A 333 -3.66 6.28 -3.51
C ALA A 333 -3.04 5.90 -4.86
N LEU A 334 -2.25 6.80 -5.46
CA LEU A 334 -1.64 6.61 -6.77
C LEU A 334 -0.18 7.09 -6.72
N SER A 335 0.75 6.22 -7.14
CA SER A 335 2.14 6.60 -7.40
C SER A 335 2.57 6.10 -8.78
N GLY A 336 2.89 7.04 -9.68
CA GLY A 336 3.25 6.75 -11.06
C GLY A 336 2.12 6.05 -11.83
N THR A 337 2.26 4.73 -11.99
CA THR A 337 1.33 3.84 -12.71
C THR A 337 0.73 2.75 -11.82
N THR A 338 0.96 2.84 -10.50
CA THR A 338 0.47 1.89 -9.51
C THR A 338 -0.54 2.55 -8.58
N GLY A 339 -1.73 1.99 -8.50
CA GLY A 339 -2.83 2.47 -7.66
C GLY A 339 -3.19 1.48 -6.56
N LEU A 340 -3.55 2.00 -5.39
CA LEU A 340 -4.16 1.24 -4.29
C LEU A 340 -5.58 1.71 -4.07
N VAL A 341 -6.49 0.76 -3.83
CA VAL A 341 -7.87 1.03 -3.48
C VAL A 341 -8.28 0.23 -2.26
N GLY A 342 -8.72 0.92 -1.21
CA GLY A 342 -9.25 0.30 0.00
C GLY A 342 -10.74 -0.01 -0.07
N SER A 343 -11.13 -1.11 0.56
CA SER A 343 -12.51 -1.46 0.90
C SER A 343 -12.53 -1.95 2.34
N ALA A 344 -12.80 -1.04 3.27
CA ALA A 344 -12.73 -1.37 4.71
C ALA A 344 -13.85 -2.32 5.15
N SER A 345 -14.90 -2.46 4.32
CA SER A 345 -16.04 -3.33 4.56
C SER A 345 -15.90 -4.72 3.93
N ALA A 346 -14.82 -4.98 3.18
CA ALA A 346 -14.62 -6.24 2.46
C ALA A 346 -14.72 -7.46 3.39
N VAL A 347 -15.32 -8.53 2.85
CA VAL A 347 -15.46 -9.83 3.51
C VAL A 347 -14.32 -10.73 3.05
N ILE A 348 -13.63 -11.36 3.99
CA ILE A 348 -12.57 -12.34 3.69
C ILE A 348 -13.04 -13.70 4.23
N GLY A 349 -13.26 -14.66 3.32
CA GLY A 349 -13.91 -15.92 3.69
C GLY A 349 -15.30 -15.65 4.29
N THR A 350 -15.47 -15.98 5.57
CA THR A 350 -16.70 -15.69 6.34
C THR A 350 -16.59 -14.47 7.26
N THR A 351 -15.42 -13.81 7.32
CA THR A 351 -15.14 -12.72 8.25
C THR A 351 -15.60 -11.38 7.67
N THR A 352 -16.65 -10.81 8.27
CA THR A 352 -17.26 -9.57 7.78
C THR A 352 -16.47 -8.33 8.18
N ALA A 353 -16.31 -7.38 7.25
CA ALA A 353 -15.58 -6.13 7.49
C ALA A 353 -14.17 -6.34 8.07
N GLN A 354 -13.51 -7.45 7.70
CA GLN A 354 -12.08 -7.58 7.89
C GLN A 354 -11.34 -6.52 7.07
N GLY A 355 -11.86 -6.24 5.88
CA GLY A 355 -11.34 -5.23 4.97
C GLY A 355 -10.26 -5.78 4.04
N ALA A 356 -10.09 -5.13 2.90
CA ALA A 356 -9.14 -5.51 1.85
C ALA A 356 -8.58 -4.26 1.15
N VAL A 357 -7.40 -4.42 0.55
CA VAL A 357 -6.80 -3.44 -0.37
C VAL A 357 -6.51 -4.11 -1.69
N TYR A 358 -6.79 -3.41 -2.77
CA TYR A 358 -6.64 -3.89 -4.14
C TYR A 358 -5.62 -3.02 -4.86
N LEU A 359 -4.58 -3.65 -5.39
CA LEU A 359 -3.47 -3.02 -6.08
C LEU A 359 -3.62 -3.20 -7.59
N TYR A 360 -3.50 -2.10 -8.33
CA TYR A 360 -3.58 -2.04 -9.77
C TYR A 360 -2.25 -1.53 -10.33
N ARG A 361 -1.70 -2.21 -11.34
CA ARG A 361 -0.45 -1.81 -12.01
C ARG A 361 -0.70 -1.43 -13.46
N ASN A 362 0.30 -0.81 -14.08
CA ASN A 362 0.29 -0.43 -15.50
C ASN A 362 -0.90 0.45 -15.89
N LEU A 363 -1.29 1.37 -14.99
CA LEU A 363 -2.42 2.27 -15.20
C LEU A 363 -2.18 3.28 -16.34
N ASP A 364 -0.97 3.39 -16.85
CA ASP A 364 -0.66 4.18 -18.05
C ASP A 364 -1.23 3.58 -19.34
N ALA A 365 -1.38 2.26 -19.41
CA ALA A 365 -1.95 1.54 -20.55
C ALA A 365 -3.37 1.01 -20.29
N ALA A 366 -3.90 1.25 -19.09
CA ALA A 366 -5.22 0.76 -18.68
C ALA A 366 -6.35 1.43 -19.46
N SER A 367 -7.28 0.60 -19.96
CA SER A 367 -8.51 1.06 -20.59
C SER A 367 -9.71 0.16 -20.27
N GLY A 368 -10.92 0.73 -20.25
CA GLY A 368 -12.14 -0.03 -19.98
C GLY A 368 -12.24 -0.56 -18.54
N ALA A 369 -12.84 -1.73 -18.36
CA ALA A 369 -12.92 -2.37 -17.05
C ALA A 369 -11.58 -3.05 -16.70
N VAL A 370 -11.06 -2.77 -15.51
CA VAL A 370 -9.76 -3.27 -15.04
C VAL A 370 -9.95 -4.00 -13.70
N THR A 371 -9.39 -5.20 -13.63
CA THR A 371 -9.29 -6.01 -12.40
C THR A 371 -7.95 -5.80 -11.73
N GLU A 372 -7.89 -5.94 -10.41
CA GLU A 372 -6.66 -5.77 -9.64
C GLU A 372 -5.57 -6.79 -10.00
N SER A 373 -4.31 -6.35 -9.88
CA SER A 373 -3.13 -7.22 -9.92
C SER A 373 -2.98 -8.02 -8.63
N VAL A 374 -3.18 -7.37 -7.48
CA VAL A 374 -3.03 -8.01 -6.16
C VAL A 374 -4.18 -7.61 -5.25
N LYS A 375 -4.77 -8.58 -4.55
CA LYS A 375 -5.63 -8.34 -3.39
C LYS A 375 -4.83 -8.62 -2.12
N MET A 376 -4.87 -7.71 -1.16
CA MET A 376 -4.21 -7.80 0.14
C MET A 376 -5.24 -7.76 1.27
N TYR A 377 -4.99 -8.49 2.35
CA TYR A 377 -5.76 -8.45 3.58
C TYR A 377 -4.88 -8.80 4.78
N ALA A 378 -5.22 -8.29 5.96
CA ALA A 378 -4.49 -8.65 7.18
C ALA A 378 -4.65 -10.16 7.48
N SER A 379 -3.55 -10.84 7.77
CA SER A 379 -3.54 -12.29 8.01
C SER A 379 -4.24 -12.65 9.32
N ALA A 380 -4.01 -11.85 10.37
CA ALA A 380 -4.75 -11.92 11.62
C ALA A 380 -6.15 -11.28 11.48
N GLY A 381 -7.02 -11.97 10.72
CA GLY A 381 -8.36 -11.50 10.40
C GLY A 381 -9.31 -11.50 11.60
N SER A 382 -10.06 -10.41 11.77
CA SER A 382 -11.19 -10.35 12.69
C SER A 382 -12.34 -9.52 12.14
N THR A 383 -13.54 -9.76 12.65
CA THR A 383 -14.73 -8.98 12.26
C THR A 383 -14.55 -7.51 12.63
N ASN A 384 -14.90 -6.60 11.73
CA ASN A 384 -14.74 -5.15 11.87
C ASN A 384 -13.29 -4.66 12.02
N LEU A 385 -12.29 -5.43 11.57
CA LEU A 385 -10.88 -4.99 11.54
C LEU A 385 -10.66 -3.74 10.68
N LYS A 386 -11.42 -3.61 9.58
CA LYS A 386 -11.40 -2.45 8.67
C LYS A 386 -10.03 -2.18 8.03
N PHE A 387 -9.30 -3.24 7.67
CA PHE A 387 -8.08 -3.14 6.85
C PHE A 387 -8.38 -2.42 5.53
N GLY A 388 -7.57 -1.43 5.17
CA GLY A 388 -7.83 -0.57 4.01
C GLY A 388 -8.69 0.66 4.33
N SER A 389 -8.89 1.01 5.61
CA SER A 389 -9.57 2.26 6.00
C SER A 389 -8.85 3.51 5.51
N SER A 390 -7.53 3.43 5.34
CA SER A 390 -6.72 4.42 4.65
C SER A 390 -5.56 3.72 3.95
N VAL A 391 -5.15 4.24 2.79
CA VAL A 391 -3.99 3.72 2.05
C VAL A 391 -3.11 4.87 1.59
N ALA A 392 -1.80 4.65 1.52
CA ALA A 392 -0.86 5.52 0.82
C ALA A 392 0.22 4.67 0.12
N ILE A 393 0.75 5.16 -0.98
CA ILE A 393 1.78 4.49 -1.79
C ILE A 393 2.79 5.53 -2.30
N ASP A 394 4.06 5.20 -2.25
CA ASP A 394 5.15 5.97 -2.87
C ASP A 394 6.18 5.01 -3.48
N GLY A 395 6.25 5.00 -4.81
CA GLY A 395 7.07 4.07 -5.56
C GLY A 395 6.70 2.60 -5.27
N ASP A 396 7.65 1.87 -4.71
CA ASP A 396 7.49 0.45 -4.34
C ASP A 396 6.82 0.28 -2.97
N GLN A 397 6.81 1.30 -2.11
CA GLN A 397 6.34 1.18 -0.73
C GLN A 397 4.87 1.55 -0.58
N PHE A 398 4.18 0.85 0.31
CA PHE A 398 2.83 1.20 0.70
C PHE A 398 2.61 1.12 2.20
N VAL A 399 1.57 1.82 2.65
CA VAL A 399 1.04 1.74 4.01
C VAL A 399 -0.48 1.64 4.02
N ILE A 400 -1.01 0.89 4.97
CA ILE A 400 -2.44 0.55 5.06
C ILE A 400 -2.92 0.70 6.52
N GLY A 401 -4.01 1.43 6.75
CA GLY A 401 -4.65 1.55 8.05
C GLY A 401 -5.69 0.46 8.32
N ALA A 402 -5.82 0.05 9.58
CA ALA A 402 -6.85 -0.86 10.08
C ALA A 402 -7.41 -0.37 11.42
N THR A 403 -8.37 0.55 11.35
CA THR A 403 -8.94 1.24 12.53
C THR A 403 -9.60 0.33 13.58
N GLY A 404 -10.01 -0.88 13.19
CA GLY A 404 -10.67 -1.83 14.09
C GLY A 404 -9.72 -2.76 14.85
N ALA A 405 -8.42 -2.78 14.49
CA ALA A 405 -7.45 -3.67 15.11
C ALA A 405 -7.28 -3.43 16.61
N ASN A 406 -6.83 -4.47 17.33
CA ASN A 406 -6.43 -4.39 18.74
C ASN A 406 -7.48 -3.72 19.64
N SER A 407 -8.71 -4.25 19.64
CA SER A 407 -9.85 -3.68 20.37
C SER A 407 -10.14 -2.21 20.00
N GLN A 408 -10.11 -1.88 18.70
CA GLN A 408 -10.26 -0.53 18.16
C GLN A 408 -9.19 0.48 18.64
N THR A 409 -8.06 0.01 19.16
CA THR A 409 -6.87 0.85 19.27
C THR A 409 -6.43 1.29 17.87
N GLY A 410 -6.58 0.40 16.88
CA GLY A 410 -6.15 0.58 15.51
C GLY A 410 -4.72 0.10 15.28
N ALA A 411 -4.42 -0.27 14.05
CA ALA A 411 -3.09 -0.67 13.59
C ALA A 411 -2.82 -0.12 12.19
N ALA A 412 -1.57 -0.15 11.77
CA ALA A 412 -1.18 0.11 10.40
C ALA A 412 -0.23 -0.96 9.90
N TYR A 413 -0.25 -1.21 8.60
CA TYR A 413 0.57 -2.21 7.95
C TYR A 413 1.43 -1.56 6.87
N THR A 414 2.64 -2.08 6.70
CA THR A 414 3.60 -1.60 5.70
C THR A 414 3.97 -2.74 4.76
N GLY A 415 4.45 -2.41 3.57
CA GLY A 415 4.94 -3.43 2.65
C GLY A 415 5.47 -2.84 1.35
N SER A 416 5.92 -3.73 0.47
CA SER A 416 6.43 -3.39 -0.86
C SER A 416 5.61 -4.07 -1.95
N VAL A 417 5.36 -3.37 -3.06
CA VAL A 417 4.63 -3.93 -4.22
C VAL A 417 5.45 -5.06 -4.86
N SER A 418 6.76 -4.89 -4.93
CA SER A 418 7.69 -5.83 -5.54
C SER A 418 7.75 -7.18 -4.82
N SER A 419 7.51 -7.21 -3.50
CA SER A 419 7.50 -8.47 -2.73
C SER A 419 6.33 -9.39 -3.09
N MET A 420 5.22 -8.85 -3.59
CA MET A 420 4.00 -9.59 -3.96
C MET A 420 3.81 -9.74 -5.49
N THR A 421 4.73 -9.19 -6.28
CA THR A 421 4.64 -9.18 -7.75
C THR A 421 5.98 -9.52 -8.40
N ARG A 422 6.82 -8.54 -8.72
CA ARG A 422 8.14 -8.76 -9.31
C ARG A 422 9.21 -8.05 -8.48
N LEU A 423 10.01 -8.84 -7.77
CA LEU A 423 11.24 -8.39 -7.14
C LEU A 423 12.42 -8.69 -8.08
N ASP A 424 12.97 -7.64 -8.69
CA ASP A 424 14.01 -7.77 -9.72
C ASP A 424 15.04 -6.63 -9.67
N THR A 425 15.38 -6.18 -8.46
CA THR A 425 16.32 -5.08 -8.21
C THR A 425 17.74 -5.57 -8.03
N GLY A 426 17.91 -6.84 -7.63
CA GLY A 426 19.20 -7.48 -7.40
C GLY A 426 19.73 -7.24 -5.99
N ASN A 427 20.17 -8.29 -5.32
CA ASN A 427 20.65 -8.27 -3.93
C ASN A 427 19.69 -7.61 -2.93
N THR A 428 18.39 -7.60 -3.23
CA THR A 428 17.36 -7.01 -2.38
C THR A 428 16.64 -8.10 -1.61
N GLN A 429 16.42 -7.84 -0.32
CA GLN A 429 15.57 -8.67 0.53
C GLN A 429 14.27 -7.93 0.85
N ARG A 430 13.17 -8.67 0.96
CA ARG A 430 11.87 -8.18 1.42
C ARG A 430 11.22 -9.19 2.34
N THR A 431 10.48 -8.72 3.33
CA THR A 431 9.65 -9.55 4.19
C THR A 431 8.18 -9.23 3.93
N ILE A 432 7.36 -10.26 3.95
CA ILE A 432 5.91 -10.17 3.97
C ILE A 432 5.49 -10.74 5.32
N GLU A 433 4.98 -9.86 6.17
CA GLU A 433 4.53 -10.21 7.50
C GLU A 433 3.19 -9.50 7.77
N GLY A 434 2.28 -10.16 8.49
CA GLY A 434 0.98 -9.60 8.88
C GLY A 434 -0.02 -9.37 7.74
N ILE A 435 0.41 -9.51 6.48
CA ILE A 435 -0.39 -9.37 5.27
C ILE A 435 -0.38 -10.67 4.49
N SER A 436 -1.57 -11.12 4.13
CA SER A 436 -1.80 -12.17 3.15
C SER A 436 -2.26 -11.56 1.83
N PHE A 437 -1.94 -12.21 0.72
CA PHE A 437 -2.26 -11.69 -0.60
C PHE A 437 -2.61 -12.76 -1.63
N ILE A 438 -3.35 -12.31 -2.65
CA ILE A 438 -3.69 -13.05 -3.85
C ILE A 438 -3.18 -12.24 -5.03
N THR A 439 -2.25 -12.79 -5.80
CA THR A 439 -1.69 -12.14 -6.99
C THR A 439 -2.20 -12.81 -8.27
N ARG A 440 -2.60 -11.97 -9.22
CA ARG A 440 -2.96 -12.30 -10.61
C ARG A 440 -1.86 -11.97 -11.58
N ASP A 441 -0.69 -11.66 -11.04
CA ASP A 441 0.55 -11.52 -11.77
C ASP A 441 1.42 -12.76 -11.59
N ASP A 442 2.38 -12.95 -12.50
CA ASP A 442 3.49 -13.86 -12.21
C ASP A 442 4.23 -13.32 -10.98
N TRP A 443 4.31 -14.13 -9.93
CA TRP A 443 5.13 -13.78 -8.78
C TRP A 443 6.58 -14.11 -9.12
N THR A 444 7.41 -13.12 -9.37
CA THR A 444 8.79 -13.31 -9.85
C THR A 444 9.79 -12.76 -8.84
N ILE A 445 10.68 -13.62 -8.36
CA ILE A 445 11.83 -13.25 -7.52
C ILE A 445 13.09 -13.53 -8.34
N GLY A 446 13.75 -12.47 -8.79
CA GLY A 446 14.84 -12.53 -9.75
C GLY A 446 14.34 -12.81 -11.16
N GLY A 447 13.89 -11.76 -11.85
CA GLY A 447 13.47 -11.86 -13.24
C GLY A 447 14.64 -11.86 -14.21
N ALA A 448 15.53 -10.88 -14.07
CA ALA A 448 16.80 -10.75 -14.78
C ALA A 448 18.00 -10.58 -13.81
N THR A 449 17.72 -10.28 -12.54
CA THR A 449 18.73 -10.00 -11.51
C THR A 449 18.96 -11.19 -10.58
N SER A 450 20.04 -11.10 -9.80
CA SER A 450 20.47 -12.15 -8.85
C SER A 450 20.35 -11.67 -7.40
N GLY A 451 20.30 -12.60 -6.45
CA GLY A 451 20.39 -12.27 -5.02
C GLY A 451 19.11 -11.71 -4.40
N ASN A 452 17.96 -11.82 -5.08
CA ASN A 452 16.69 -11.33 -4.53
C ASN A 452 16.08 -12.36 -3.59
N ILE A 453 15.60 -11.91 -2.43
CA ILE A 453 15.00 -12.78 -1.41
C ILE A 453 13.66 -12.21 -0.97
N VAL A 454 12.62 -13.04 -0.97
CA VAL A 454 11.37 -12.72 -0.26
C VAL A 454 11.19 -13.73 0.87
N ALA A 455 10.89 -13.24 2.07
CA ALA A 455 10.45 -14.07 3.19
C ALA A 455 8.94 -13.90 3.40
N LEU A 456 8.18 -14.99 3.45
CA LEU A 456 6.77 -15.00 3.82
C LEU A 456 6.64 -15.59 5.24
N SER A 457 6.23 -14.74 6.18
CA SER A 457 6.18 -15.08 7.60
C SER A 457 5.09 -16.10 7.94
N ALA A 458 5.26 -16.73 9.12
CA ALA A 458 4.31 -17.72 9.61
C ALA A 458 2.95 -17.10 9.88
N GLY A 459 1.88 -17.79 9.49
CA GLY A 459 0.50 -17.28 9.59
C GLY A 459 0.06 -16.41 8.41
N ASP A 460 0.98 -16.02 7.52
CA ASP A 460 0.66 -15.32 6.28
C ASP A 460 0.43 -16.29 5.12
N ALA A 461 -0.33 -15.84 4.12
CA ALA A 461 -0.68 -16.63 2.95
C ALA A 461 -0.40 -15.87 1.66
N ALA A 462 0.19 -16.57 0.69
CA ALA A 462 0.35 -16.11 -0.67
C ALA A 462 -0.41 -17.04 -1.63
N GLN A 463 -1.20 -16.47 -2.53
CA GLN A 463 -1.87 -17.20 -3.59
C GLN A 463 -1.49 -16.63 -4.95
N VAL A 464 -1.02 -17.49 -5.86
CA VAL A 464 -0.79 -17.15 -7.27
C VAL A 464 -1.88 -17.83 -8.09
N VAL A 465 -2.72 -17.02 -8.75
CA VAL A 465 -3.97 -17.51 -9.37
C VAL A 465 -4.04 -17.15 -10.87
N ASP A 466 -5.16 -17.51 -11.51
CA ASP A 466 -5.46 -17.17 -12.91
C ASP A 466 -4.40 -17.64 -13.92
N GLY A 467 -3.88 -18.86 -13.72
CA GLY A 467 -2.88 -19.47 -14.61
C GLY A 467 -1.49 -18.85 -14.51
N ARG A 468 -1.22 -18.06 -13.47
CA ARG A 468 0.10 -17.47 -13.20
C ARG A 468 0.96 -18.39 -12.36
N SER A 469 2.26 -18.12 -12.35
CA SER A 469 3.25 -18.96 -11.68
C SER A 469 4.17 -18.16 -10.76
N LEU A 470 4.72 -18.84 -9.77
CA LEU A 470 5.88 -18.36 -9.03
C LEU A 470 7.16 -18.69 -9.82
N TYR A 471 8.06 -17.72 -9.95
CA TYR A 471 9.37 -17.87 -10.58
C TYR A 471 10.48 -17.46 -9.62
N LEU A 472 11.44 -18.35 -9.40
CA LEU A 472 12.69 -18.10 -8.67
C LEU A 472 13.85 -18.17 -9.65
N GLY A 473 14.33 -17.01 -10.13
CA GLY A 473 15.28 -16.94 -11.23
C GLY A 473 14.64 -17.26 -12.59
N LYS A 474 13.90 -16.31 -13.18
CA LYS A 474 13.14 -16.53 -14.42
C LYS A 474 14.01 -16.61 -15.68
N SER A 475 15.09 -15.82 -15.74
CA SER A 475 15.94 -15.72 -16.93
C SER A 475 17.32 -16.35 -16.72
N ALA A 476 18.05 -16.51 -17.83
CA ALA A 476 19.44 -16.93 -17.80
C ALA A 476 20.28 -15.96 -16.94
N GLY A 477 21.17 -16.50 -16.10
CA GLY A 477 22.03 -15.73 -15.21
C GLY A 477 21.33 -15.07 -14.00
N SER A 478 20.00 -15.21 -13.85
CA SER A 478 19.27 -14.79 -12.63
C SER A 478 19.52 -15.82 -11.52
N ASN A 479 20.64 -15.67 -10.83
CA ASN A 479 21.15 -16.62 -9.85
C ASN A 479 20.74 -16.25 -8.43
N ASN A 480 20.83 -17.20 -7.51
CA ASN A 480 20.81 -16.89 -6.07
C ASN A 480 19.53 -16.15 -5.61
N ASN A 481 18.37 -16.42 -6.23
CA ASN A 481 17.10 -15.83 -5.83
C ASN A 481 16.29 -16.83 -5.00
N ALA A 482 15.60 -16.37 -3.96
CA ALA A 482 14.89 -17.29 -3.07
C ALA A 482 13.54 -16.77 -2.57
N LEU A 483 12.64 -17.73 -2.36
CA LEU A 483 11.49 -17.58 -1.49
C LEU A 483 11.76 -18.37 -0.21
N ALA A 484 11.75 -17.68 0.93
CA ALA A 484 11.74 -18.29 2.25
C ALA A 484 10.31 -18.35 2.77
N LEU A 485 9.75 -19.55 2.83
CA LEU A 485 8.38 -19.79 3.24
C LEU A 485 8.36 -20.25 4.70
N SER A 486 7.59 -19.56 5.53
CA SER A 486 7.13 -20.02 6.85
C SER A 486 5.62 -20.04 6.95
N GLY A 487 4.94 -19.31 6.06
CA GLY A 487 3.49 -19.28 5.92
C GLY A 487 2.96 -20.33 4.94
N SER A 488 1.89 -19.96 4.22
CA SER A 488 1.25 -20.81 3.23
C SER A 488 1.40 -20.27 1.81
N LEU A 489 1.69 -21.15 0.86
CA LEU A 489 1.73 -20.86 -0.57
C LEU A 489 0.74 -21.75 -1.30
N THR A 490 -0.19 -21.12 -2.03
CA THR A 490 -1.03 -21.78 -3.04
C THR A 490 -0.65 -21.27 -4.43
N ALA A 491 -0.32 -22.16 -5.35
CA ALA A 491 0.00 -21.78 -6.74
C ALA A 491 -0.21 -22.97 -7.67
N GLU A 492 -0.60 -22.72 -8.92
CA GLU A 492 -0.64 -23.79 -9.93
C GLU A 492 0.78 -24.32 -10.20
N GLU A 493 1.75 -23.41 -10.39
CA GLU A 493 3.11 -23.79 -10.73
C GLU A 493 4.16 -22.95 -9.97
N VAL A 494 5.20 -23.64 -9.48
CA VAL A 494 6.42 -23.05 -8.92
C VAL A 494 7.61 -23.43 -9.79
N ASN A 495 8.26 -22.45 -10.40
CA ASN A 495 9.45 -22.60 -11.23
C ASN A 495 10.71 -22.20 -10.45
N ILE A 496 11.60 -23.16 -10.25
CA ILE A 496 12.88 -22.98 -9.55
C ILE A 496 14.00 -23.09 -10.57
N GLY A 497 14.49 -21.94 -11.01
CA GLY A 497 15.49 -21.79 -12.06
C GLY A 497 14.92 -21.76 -13.48
N SER A 498 15.82 -21.56 -14.44
CA SER A 498 15.49 -21.40 -15.86
C SER A 498 16.27 -22.40 -16.71
N VAL A 499 15.59 -23.06 -17.65
CA VAL A 499 16.22 -23.96 -18.63
C VAL A 499 17.21 -23.23 -19.54
N ALA A 500 17.15 -21.90 -19.59
CA ALA A 500 18.13 -21.05 -20.28
C ALA A 500 19.47 -20.93 -19.50
N GLY A 501 19.53 -21.41 -18.26
CA GLY A 501 20.74 -21.54 -17.46
C GLY A 501 20.85 -20.50 -16.34
N ASN A 502 20.63 -20.92 -15.10
CA ASN A 502 20.94 -20.19 -13.88
C ASN A 502 21.12 -21.16 -12.71
N THR A 503 21.68 -20.68 -11.60
CA THR A 503 22.05 -21.51 -10.46
C THR A 503 21.78 -20.83 -9.13
N GLY A 504 21.66 -21.63 -8.07
CA GLY A 504 21.55 -21.14 -6.69
C GLY A 504 20.18 -20.55 -6.34
N ASN A 505 19.19 -20.62 -7.23
CA ASN A 505 17.83 -20.24 -6.88
C ASN A 505 17.22 -21.31 -5.97
N ALA A 506 16.40 -20.88 -5.01
CA ALA A 506 15.98 -21.75 -3.92
C ALA A 506 14.54 -21.47 -3.44
N LEU A 507 13.74 -22.53 -3.37
CA LEU A 507 12.55 -22.53 -2.51
C LEU A 507 12.95 -23.07 -1.14
N VAL A 508 12.82 -22.26 -0.09
CA VAL A 508 13.13 -22.65 1.29
C VAL A 508 11.82 -22.85 2.04
N LEU A 509 11.64 -24.04 2.63
CA LEU A 509 10.46 -24.46 3.35
C LEU A 509 10.82 -24.63 4.82
N ASN A 510 10.46 -23.65 5.65
CA ASN A 510 10.70 -23.70 7.09
C ASN A 510 9.63 -24.56 7.78
N SER A 511 9.88 -24.94 9.03
CA SER A 511 8.93 -25.69 9.85
C SER A 511 7.58 -24.99 9.91
N GLY A 512 6.51 -25.75 9.64
CA GLY A 512 5.14 -25.22 9.57
C GLY A 512 4.73 -24.65 8.22
N SER A 513 5.63 -24.60 7.22
CA SER A 513 5.27 -24.22 5.85
C SER A 513 4.15 -25.10 5.30
N LEU A 514 3.18 -24.47 4.65
CA LEU A 514 2.11 -25.16 3.94
C LEU A 514 2.21 -24.87 2.45
N LEU A 515 2.52 -25.90 1.67
CA LEU A 515 2.64 -25.80 0.22
C LEU A 515 1.47 -26.54 -0.43
N THR A 516 0.63 -25.82 -1.16
CA THR A 516 -0.47 -26.38 -1.97
C THR A 516 -0.24 -25.99 -3.42
N VAL A 517 0.46 -26.86 -4.16
CA VAL A 517 0.83 -26.58 -5.55
C VAL A 517 0.57 -27.76 -6.46
N ASP A 518 0.21 -27.51 -7.71
CA ASP A 518 -0.04 -28.59 -8.67
C ASP A 518 1.28 -29.10 -9.25
N THR A 519 2.19 -28.19 -9.60
CA THR A 519 3.49 -28.55 -10.18
C THR A 519 4.65 -27.74 -9.58
N ILE A 520 5.74 -28.44 -9.27
CA ILE A 520 7.04 -27.83 -8.97
C ILE A 520 8.00 -28.21 -10.10
N ARG A 521 8.62 -27.21 -10.72
CA ARG A 521 9.65 -27.39 -11.74
C ARG A 521 11.01 -27.02 -11.17
N LEU A 522 11.92 -27.99 -11.12
CA LEU A 522 13.27 -27.81 -10.61
C LEU A 522 14.30 -27.97 -11.73
N VAL A 523 15.06 -26.90 -12.00
CA VAL A 523 16.14 -26.91 -12.99
C VAL A 523 17.48 -27.23 -12.32
N THR A 524 18.31 -28.06 -12.97
CA THR A 524 19.68 -28.39 -12.51
C THR A 524 20.45 -27.15 -12.05
N GLY A 525 21.12 -27.27 -10.90
CA GLY A 525 21.88 -26.17 -10.28
C GLY A 525 21.07 -25.29 -9.33
N ASN A 526 19.77 -25.55 -9.17
CA ASN A 526 18.88 -24.90 -8.21
C ASN A 526 18.38 -25.92 -7.17
N ALA A 527 17.73 -25.45 -6.10
CA ALA A 527 17.43 -26.31 -4.96
C ALA A 527 16.05 -26.08 -4.33
N ILE A 528 15.58 -27.11 -3.63
CA ILE A 528 14.56 -26.99 -2.59
C ILE A 528 15.26 -27.26 -1.26
N LEU A 529 15.09 -26.37 -0.28
CA LEU A 529 15.59 -26.56 1.08
C LEU A 529 14.40 -26.77 2.01
N ILE A 530 14.48 -27.77 2.88
CA ILE A 530 13.38 -28.11 3.80
C ILE A 530 13.93 -28.27 5.19
N GLU A 531 13.35 -27.59 6.17
CA GLU A 531 13.75 -27.74 7.58
C GLU A 531 13.41 -29.15 8.06
N GLY A 532 14.41 -29.86 8.60
CA GLY A 532 14.32 -31.26 9.01
C GLY A 532 15.07 -32.23 8.10
N ASP A 533 14.98 -33.51 8.42
CA ASP A 533 15.64 -34.61 7.69
C ASP A 533 14.69 -35.24 6.67
N TYR A 534 14.99 -34.99 5.40
CA TYR A 534 14.32 -35.54 4.22
C TYR A 534 15.35 -36.22 3.29
N THR A 535 16.44 -36.75 3.86
CA THR A 535 17.47 -37.46 3.08
C THR A 535 16.92 -38.72 2.39
N ASP A 536 15.86 -39.32 2.94
CA ASP A 536 15.01 -40.25 2.21
C ASP A 536 14.10 -39.49 1.22
N LEU A 537 14.44 -39.60 -0.06
CA LEU A 537 13.73 -38.93 -1.15
C LEU A 537 12.26 -39.36 -1.30
N ASN A 538 11.87 -40.55 -0.83
CA ASN A 538 10.46 -40.93 -0.81
C ASN A 538 9.68 -40.18 0.27
N SER A 539 10.29 -39.97 1.43
CA SER A 539 9.74 -39.11 2.48
C SER A 539 9.61 -37.66 1.99
N PHE A 540 10.57 -37.17 1.21
CA PHE A 540 10.46 -35.86 0.54
C PHE A 540 9.29 -35.81 -0.47
N LEU A 541 9.13 -36.81 -1.34
CA LEU A 541 7.97 -36.85 -2.25
C LEU A 541 6.65 -36.89 -1.46
N GLY A 542 6.61 -37.62 -0.35
CA GLY A 542 5.46 -37.63 0.56
C GLY A 542 5.17 -36.26 1.17
N TYR A 543 6.21 -35.48 1.50
CA TYR A 543 6.06 -34.10 1.99
C TYR A 543 5.43 -33.17 0.94
N LEU A 544 5.77 -33.32 -0.33
CA LEU A 544 5.18 -32.55 -1.43
C LEU A 544 3.70 -32.92 -1.70
N GLY A 545 3.21 -34.03 -1.12
CA GLY A 545 1.83 -34.46 -1.25
C GLY A 545 1.47 -34.79 -2.70
N SER A 546 0.47 -34.09 -3.24
CA SER A 546 -0.02 -34.30 -4.62
C SER A 546 0.73 -33.49 -5.68
N ALA A 547 1.67 -32.64 -5.31
CA ALA A 547 2.40 -31.81 -6.26
C ALA A 547 3.25 -32.68 -7.21
N ALA A 548 3.11 -32.46 -8.52
CA ALA A 548 3.98 -33.08 -9.51
C ALA A 548 5.35 -32.41 -9.46
N LEU A 549 6.39 -33.17 -9.12
CA LEU A 549 7.77 -32.68 -9.14
C LEU A 549 8.42 -33.00 -10.49
N ASN A 550 8.60 -31.99 -11.33
CA ASN A 550 9.22 -32.10 -12.65
C ASN A 550 10.67 -31.60 -12.60
N ILE A 551 11.60 -32.44 -13.03
CA ILE A 551 13.04 -32.19 -12.97
C ILE A 551 13.58 -31.99 -14.38
N TRP A 552 14.29 -30.88 -14.62
CA TRP A 552 15.05 -30.70 -15.84
C TRP A 552 16.45 -31.27 -15.64
N ASN A 553 16.83 -32.24 -16.47
CA ASN A 553 18.13 -32.93 -16.40
C ASN A 553 19.18 -32.36 -17.40
N GLY A 554 18.91 -31.20 -17.99
CA GLY A 554 19.73 -30.60 -19.05
C GLY A 554 19.24 -30.88 -20.48
N ALA A 555 18.32 -31.83 -20.67
CA ALA A 555 17.80 -32.19 -22.00
C ALA A 555 16.27 -32.26 -22.06
N SER A 556 15.62 -32.78 -21.02
CA SER A 556 14.17 -32.96 -20.97
C SER A 556 13.62 -32.88 -19.55
N TRP A 557 12.33 -32.55 -19.42
CA TRP A 557 11.61 -32.65 -18.16
C TRP A 557 11.27 -34.11 -17.85
N GLN A 558 11.52 -34.54 -16.61
CA GLN A 558 11.14 -35.85 -16.10
C GLN A 558 10.37 -35.68 -14.78
N THR A 559 9.19 -36.29 -14.68
CA THR A 559 8.41 -36.29 -13.44
C THR A 559 9.00 -37.29 -12.46
N ALA A 560 9.30 -36.83 -11.25
CA ALA A 560 9.83 -37.66 -10.18
C ALA A 560 8.72 -38.47 -9.51
N ASP A 561 8.99 -39.75 -9.29
CA ASP A 561 8.14 -40.68 -8.56
C ASP A 561 9.00 -41.63 -7.70
N SER A 562 8.36 -42.48 -6.89
CA SER A 562 9.07 -43.42 -6.02
C SER A 562 9.96 -44.43 -6.75
N ALA A 563 9.77 -44.63 -8.06
CA ALA A 563 10.56 -45.55 -8.86
C ALA A 563 11.83 -44.89 -9.44
N ASN A 564 11.81 -43.59 -9.70
CA ASN A 564 12.91 -42.89 -10.37
C ASN A 564 13.57 -41.77 -9.54
N VAL A 565 13.03 -41.39 -8.38
CA VAL A 565 13.46 -40.19 -7.63
C VAL A 565 14.95 -40.20 -7.28
N SER A 566 15.53 -41.34 -6.92
CA SER A 566 16.96 -41.48 -6.58
C SER A 566 17.90 -41.37 -7.79
N SER A 567 17.37 -41.46 -9.01
CA SER A 567 18.13 -41.19 -10.24
C SER A 567 18.04 -39.73 -10.68
N LEU A 568 17.00 -39.02 -10.24
CA LEU A 568 16.72 -37.63 -10.64
C LEU A 568 17.18 -36.61 -9.61
N LEU A 569 17.22 -36.99 -8.33
CA LEU A 569 17.51 -36.10 -7.21
C LEU A 569 18.62 -36.64 -6.31
N THR A 570 19.29 -35.73 -5.64
CA THR A 570 20.11 -36.03 -4.47
C THR A 570 19.63 -35.20 -3.28
N ALA A 571 19.90 -35.71 -2.08
CA ALA A 571 19.60 -35.04 -0.82
C ALA A 571 20.87 -34.96 0.04
N SER A 572 21.11 -33.81 0.65
CA SER A 572 22.19 -33.61 1.63
C SER A 572 21.70 -32.79 2.81
N ILE A 573 22.22 -33.09 4.01
CA ILE A 573 21.94 -32.29 5.20
C ILE A 573 22.89 -31.09 5.22
N GLU A 574 22.31 -29.90 5.32
CA GLU A 574 23.00 -28.63 5.49
C GLU A 574 22.45 -27.93 6.75
N ALA A 575 23.16 -28.08 7.87
CA ALA A 575 22.70 -27.64 9.20
C ALA A 575 21.35 -28.26 9.58
N ASP A 576 20.31 -27.43 9.78
CA ASP A 576 18.96 -27.88 10.16
C ASP A 576 18.06 -28.20 8.94
N TYR A 577 18.61 -28.14 7.73
CA TYR A 577 17.85 -28.31 6.48
C TYR A 577 18.34 -29.51 5.68
N THR A 578 17.43 -30.14 4.96
CA THR A 578 17.76 -31.01 3.85
C THR A 578 17.71 -30.21 2.55
N ARG A 579 18.80 -30.23 1.80
CA ARG A 579 18.91 -29.66 0.47
C ARG A 579 18.64 -30.74 -0.57
N ILE A 580 17.66 -30.48 -1.44
CA ILE A 580 17.28 -31.33 -2.57
C ILE A 580 17.70 -30.65 -3.88
N THR A 581 18.47 -31.36 -4.70
CA THR A 581 18.96 -30.85 -6.00
C THR A 581 18.78 -31.91 -7.10
N ALA A 582 18.65 -31.45 -8.35
CA ALA A 582 18.60 -32.33 -9.50
C ALA A 582 19.98 -32.93 -9.85
N VAL A 583 19.99 -34.18 -10.30
CA VAL A 583 21.17 -34.90 -10.78
C VAL A 583 21.43 -34.56 -12.26
N PRO A 584 22.69 -34.33 -12.67
CA PRO A 584 23.91 -34.30 -11.85
C PRO A 584 24.01 -33.01 -11.04
N GLU A 585 24.56 -33.09 -9.82
CA GLU A 585 24.99 -31.88 -9.13
C GLU A 585 26.08 -31.19 -9.97
N PRO A 586 25.97 -29.88 -10.25
CA PRO A 586 27.05 -29.16 -10.90
C PRO A 586 28.31 -29.23 -10.02
N GLY A 587 29.40 -29.77 -10.56
CA GLY A 587 30.63 -30.14 -9.85
C GLY A 587 31.44 -29.01 -9.19
N SER A 588 30.87 -27.81 -9.00
CA SER A 588 31.52 -26.65 -8.37
C SER A 588 30.69 -25.90 -7.31
N LEU A 589 29.49 -26.37 -6.94
CA LEU A 589 28.54 -25.60 -6.11
C LEU A 589 28.44 -26.01 -4.63
N ALA A 590 29.39 -26.82 -4.14
CA ALA A 590 29.40 -27.32 -2.76
C ALA A 590 29.59 -26.23 -1.67
N LEU A 591 29.81 -24.96 -2.01
CA LEU A 591 30.20 -23.94 -1.01
C LEU A 591 29.53 -22.56 -1.09
N LEU A 592 28.67 -22.28 -2.09
CA LEU A 592 28.07 -20.94 -2.26
C LEU A 592 26.61 -20.83 -1.78
N GLY A 593 25.96 -21.94 -1.41
CA GLY A 593 24.58 -21.98 -0.91
C GLY A 593 24.40 -21.56 0.56
N LEU A 594 25.49 -21.46 1.34
CA LEU A 594 25.46 -21.15 2.77
C LEU A 594 24.94 -19.73 3.07
N GLY A 595 25.07 -18.78 2.14
CA GLY A 595 24.68 -17.38 2.35
C GLY A 595 23.18 -17.11 2.28
N LEU A 596 22.46 -17.78 1.36
CA LEU A 596 21.02 -17.55 1.18
C LEU A 596 20.15 -18.27 2.21
N ALA A 597 20.49 -19.52 2.52
CA ALA A 597 19.79 -20.29 3.54
C ALA A 597 20.00 -19.65 4.92
N ALA A 598 21.23 -19.32 5.33
CA ALA A 598 21.47 -18.74 6.67
C ALA A 598 20.75 -17.40 6.93
N VAL A 599 20.51 -16.61 5.88
CA VAL A 599 19.84 -15.29 5.96
C VAL A 599 18.33 -15.43 6.06
N ALA A 600 17.73 -16.33 5.26
CA ALA A 600 16.32 -16.72 5.39
C ALA A 600 16.01 -17.38 6.75
N VAL A 601 16.95 -18.20 7.24
CA VAL A 601 16.84 -19.02 8.46
C VAL A 601 16.96 -18.20 9.75
N ALA A 602 17.72 -17.12 9.77
CA ALA A 602 17.90 -16.30 10.97
C ALA A 602 16.68 -15.41 11.31
N TRP A 603 15.86 -15.06 10.31
CA TRP A 603 14.70 -14.16 10.46
C TRP A 603 13.54 -14.81 11.21
N CYS A 604 13.29 -16.11 11.03
CA CYS A 604 12.12 -16.78 11.61
C CYS A 604 12.25 -17.13 13.11
N ARG A 605 13.48 -17.18 13.66
CA ARG A 605 13.70 -17.62 15.06
C ARG A 605 13.29 -16.60 16.14
N LYS A 606 12.74 -15.43 15.80
CA LYS A 606 12.26 -14.44 16.79
C LYS A 606 10.75 -14.41 17.04
N ALA A 607 9.95 -15.14 16.27
CA ALA A 607 8.50 -15.25 16.52
C ALA A 607 8.13 -16.18 17.70
N ALA A 608 9.09 -16.95 18.24
CA ALA A 608 8.84 -17.94 19.30
C ALA A 608 9.34 -17.53 20.70
N ALA A 609 9.70 -16.25 20.91
CA ALA A 609 10.21 -15.76 22.19
C ALA A 609 9.62 -14.41 22.59
N ILE A 610 8.28 -14.30 22.57
CA ILE A 610 7.51 -13.33 23.37
C ILE A 610 6.31 -14.06 23.97
#